data_AF-A0A1W6B4K7-F1
#
_entry.id   AF-A0A1W6B4K7-F1
#
_cell.length_a   1.000
_cell.length_b   1.000
_cell.length_c   1.000
_cell.angle_alpha   90.00
_cell.angle_beta   90.00
_cell.angle_gamma   90.00
#
_symmetry.space_group_name_H-M   'P 1'
#
loop_
_entity.id
_entity.type
_entity.pdbx_description
1 polymer ?
#
loop_
_entity_poly.entity_id
_entity_poly.type
_entity_poly.pdbx_seq_one_letter_code
_entity_poly.pdbx_strand_id
1 'polypeptide(L)'
;MISITIKSLQVDNDHYRAVVHYKVQDHFGLDSDDILKTKFSQFHFFRIWFVLQRYNQFGFKPFMTNMEATVEITGGRNESNK
;
A
#
# COMPACT_ATOMS: atom_id res chain seq x y z
N MET A 1 8.00 0.30 -1.44
CA MET A 1 8.34 -0.85 -2.30
C MET A 1 7.05 -1.59 -2.63
N ILE A 2 6.76 -1.78 -3.92
CA ILE A 2 5.57 -2.50 -4.37
C ILE A 2 6.05 -3.74 -5.13
N SER A 3 5.50 -4.91 -4.80
CA SER A 3 5.75 -6.17 -5.48
C SER A 3 4.42 -6.83 -5.82
N ILE A 4 4.25 -7.24 -7.06
CA ILE A 4 3.08 -7.97 -7.54
C ILE A 4 3.60 -9.26 -8.17
N THR A 5 3.09 -10.40 -7.72
CA THR A 5 3.54 -11.72 -8.16
C THR A 5 2.33 -12.59 -8.49
N ILE A 6 2.34 -13.22 -9.66
CA ILE A 6 1.36 -14.26 -10.00
C ILE A 6 1.87 -15.57 -9.38
N LYS A 7 1.16 -16.08 -8.37
CA LYS A 7 1.49 -17.35 -7.71
C LYS A 7 1.05 -18.55 -8.53
N SER A 8 -0.07 -18.42 -9.25
CA SER A 8 -0.53 -19.43 -10.20
C SER A 8 -1.36 -18.78 -11.30
N LEU A 9 -1.34 -19.40 -12.48
CA LEU A 9 -2.14 -19.01 -13.63
C LEU A 9 -2.67 -20.28 -14.29
N GLN A 10 -3.99 -20.35 -14.44
CA GLN A 10 -4.68 -21.35 -15.24
C GLN A 10 -5.38 -20.62 -16.38
N VAL A 11 -5.21 -21.14 -17.60
CA VAL A 11 -5.84 -20.60 -18.80
C VAL A 11 -6.57 -21.74 -19.47
N ASP A 12 -7.87 -21.59 -19.67
CA ASP A 12 -8.73 -22.55 -20.34
C ASP A 12 -9.59 -21.83 -21.38
N ASN A 13 -9.35 -22.14 -22.66
CA ASN A 13 -10.00 -21.51 -23.81
C ASN A 13 -10.00 -19.97 -23.71
N ASP A 14 -11.18 -19.40 -23.48
CA ASP A 14 -11.41 -17.96 -23.38
C ASP A 14 -11.41 -17.43 -21.94
N HIS A 15 -11.04 -18.24 -20.96
CA HIS A 15 -11.04 -17.87 -19.54
C HIS A 15 -9.67 -18.05 -18.90
N TYR A 16 -9.40 -17.22 -17.90
CA TYR A 16 -8.26 -17.39 -17.02
C TYR A 16 -8.65 -17.27 -15.56
N ARG A 17 -7.87 -17.93 -14.72
CA ARG A 17 -7.89 -17.82 -13.27
C ARG A 17 -6.45 -17.65 -12.80
N ALA A 18 -6.18 -16.59 -12.07
CA ALA A 18 -4.85 -16.33 -11.52
C ALA A 18 -4.93 -16.03 -10.04
N VAL A 19 -3.96 -16.53 -9.28
CA VAL A 19 -3.76 -16.16 -7.88
C VAL A 19 -2.66 -15.10 -7.84
N VAL A 20 -3.03 -13.87 -7.53
CA VAL A 20 -2.12 -12.74 -7.46
C VAL A 20 -1.78 -12.46 -6.01
N HIS A 21 -0.51 -12.23 -5.75
CA HIS A 21 0.00 -11.81 -4.46
C HIS A 21 0.58 -10.41 -4.60
N TYR A 22 0.03 -9.47 -3.84
CA TYR A 22 0.57 -8.11 -3.79
C TYR A 22 1.16 -7.83 -2.41
N LYS A 23 2.30 -7.16 -2.43
CA LYS A 23 2.99 -6.67 -1.25
C LYS A 23 3.30 -5.20 -1.46
N VAL A 24 2.86 -4.38 -0.51
CA VAL A 24 3.07 -2.94 -0.50
C VAL A 24 3.74 -2.60 0.81
N GLN A 25 4.93 -2.03 0.71
CA GLN A 25 5.62 -1.43 1.83
C GLN A 25 5.63 0.08 1.60
N ASP A 26 5.01 0.79 2.53
CA ASP A 26 5.03 2.24 2.55
C ASP A 26 5.82 2.74 3.75
N HIS A 27 6.51 3.86 3.56
CA HIS A 27 7.12 4.58 4.66
C HIS A 27 6.11 5.60 5.17
N PHE A 28 5.54 5.37 6.35
CA PHE A 28 4.57 6.28 6.95
C PHE A 28 5.25 7.49 7.63
N GLY A 29 6.02 8.25 6.84
CA GLY A 29 6.68 9.49 7.24
C GLY A 29 5.78 10.70 7.01
N LEU A 30 5.66 11.58 8.01
CA LEU A 30 5.06 12.89 7.80
C LEU A 30 6.14 13.90 7.41
N ASP A 31 5.91 14.77 6.42
CA ASP A 31 6.80 15.90 6.16
C ASP A 31 6.42 17.13 7.01
N SER A 32 7.34 18.09 7.13
CA SER A 32 7.15 19.38 7.82
C SER A 32 5.99 20.16 7.22
N ASP A 33 5.87 20.10 5.89
CA ASP A 33 4.78 20.74 5.14
C ASP A 33 3.42 20.05 5.38
N ASP A 34 3.40 18.77 5.76
CA ASP A 34 2.16 18.06 6.04
C ASP A 34 1.52 18.52 7.35
N ILE A 35 2.34 18.79 8.37
CA ILE A 35 1.85 19.33 9.65
C ILE A 35 1.27 20.73 9.53
N LEU A 36 1.76 21.53 8.58
CA LEU A 36 1.26 22.89 8.36
C LEU A 36 -0.13 22.89 7.69
N LYS A 37 -0.55 21.77 7.08
CA LYS A 37 -1.89 21.63 6.49
C LYS A 37 -2.93 21.41 7.59
N THR A 38 -4.05 22.14 7.50
CA THR A 38 -5.17 22.10 8.46
C THR A 38 -5.72 20.69 8.72
N LYS A 39 -5.68 19.80 7.72
CA LYS A 39 -6.13 18.40 7.88
C LYS A 39 -5.28 17.59 8.84
N PHE A 40 -3.97 17.81 8.91
CA PHE A 40 -3.07 17.02 9.77
C PHE A 40 -2.85 17.66 11.13
N SER A 41 -2.92 18.99 11.23
CA SER A 41 -2.82 19.69 12.53
C SER A 41 -4.04 19.49 13.44
N GLN A 42 -5.21 19.20 12.86
CA GLN A 42 -6.46 18.96 13.61
C GLN A 42 -6.47 17.64 14.39
N PHE A 43 -5.74 16.62 13.94
CA PHE A 43 -5.66 15.35 14.66
C PHE A 43 -4.39 15.30 15.52
N HIS A 44 -4.58 15.30 16.84
CA HIS A 44 -3.47 15.24 17.82
C HIS A 44 -2.53 14.05 17.59
N PHE A 45 -3.05 12.94 17.06
CA PHE A 45 -2.24 11.77 16.71
C PHE A 45 -1.11 12.09 15.72
N PHE A 46 -1.37 12.84 14.64
CA PHE A 46 -0.34 13.18 13.64
C PHE A 46 0.72 14.12 14.20
N ARG A 47 0.35 15.02 15.13
CA ARG A 47 1.30 15.92 15.80
C ARG A 47 2.25 15.15 16.72
N ILE A 48 1.73 14.24 17.54
CA ILE A 48 2.54 13.38 18.40
C ILE A 48 3.45 12.49 17.54
N TRP A 49 2.90 11.89 16.49
CA TRP A 49 3.64 11.06 15.54
C TRP A 49 4.81 11.80 14.90
N PHE A 50 4.61 13.03 14.41
CA PHE A 50 5.67 13.84 13.81
C PHE A 50 6.81 14.16 14.78
N VAL A 51 6.48 14.48 16.03
CA VAL A 51 7.50 14.74 17.07
C VAL A 51 8.30 13.47 17.33
N LEU A 52 7.63 12.32 17.48
CA LEU A 52 8.33 11.04 17.67
C LEU A 52 9.26 10.74 16.49
N GLN A 53 8.85 11.01 15.25
CA GLN A 53 9.67 10.77 14.05
C GLN A 53 10.92 11.66 13.94
N ARG A 54 10.92 12.88 14.50
CA ARG A 54 12.00 13.87 14.34
C ARG A 54 12.82 14.12 15.60
N TYR A 55 12.35 13.65 16.76
CA TYR A 55 13.04 13.88 18.02
C TYR A 55 14.24 12.94 18.17
N ASN A 56 15.42 13.51 17.93
CA ASN A 56 16.69 12.77 17.83
C ASN A 56 17.08 12.03 19.12
N GLN A 57 16.65 12.49 20.30
CA GLN A 57 16.98 11.80 21.56
C GLN A 57 16.19 10.50 21.78
N PHE A 58 15.08 10.27 21.07
CA PHE A 58 14.32 9.01 21.19
C PHE A 58 14.72 7.96 20.14
N GLY A 59 15.48 8.33 19.11
CA GLY A 59 16.01 7.38 18.11
C GLY A 59 14.95 6.59 17.33
N PHE A 60 13.73 7.12 17.20
CA PHE A 60 12.63 6.42 16.54
C PHE A 60 12.94 6.22 15.05
N LYS A 61 13.04 4.95 14.66
CA LYS A 61 13.14 4.58 13.25
C LYS A 61 11.79 4.77 12.57
N PRO A 62 11.78 5.18 11.29
CA PRO A 62 10.56 5.29 10.52
C PRO A 62 9.76 3.97 10.56
N PHE A 63 8.49 4.07 10.95
CA PHE A 63 7.60 2.91 10.91
C PHE A 63 7.26 2.59 9.46
N MET A 64 7.45 1.33 9.09
CA MET A 64 7.13 0.81 7.78
C MET A 64 5.78 0.11 7.86
N THR A 65 4.83 0.57 7.06
CA THR A 65 3.55 -0.11 6.93
C THR A 65 3.68 -1.16 5.84
N ASN A 66 3.67 -2.43 6.24
CA ASN A 66 3.68 -3.55 5.31
C ASN A 66 2.24 -4.06 5.16
N MET A 67 1.74 -4.02 3.93
CA MET A 67 0.46 -4.60 3.54
C MET A 67 0.73 -5.72 2.55
N GLU A 68 0.07 -6.85 2.75
CA GLU A 68 0.23 -8.01 1.89
C GLU A 68 -1.11 -8.72 1.76
N ALA A 69 -1.50 -9.09 0.55
CA ALA A 69 -2.63 -9.99 0.37
C ALA A 69 -2.45 -10.89 -0.85
N THR A 70 -3.15 -12.02 -0.81
CA THR A 70 -3.32 -12.91 -1.94
C THR A 70 -4.78 -12.87 -2.36
N VAL A 71 -5.02 -12.57 -3.63
CA VAL A 71 -6.34 -12.46 -4.22
C VAL A 71 -6.42 -13.36 -5.44
N GLU A 72 -7.56 -14.01 -5.63
CA GLU A 72 -7.87 -14.72 -6.85
C GLU A 72 -8.55 -13.75 -7.82
N ILE A 73 -8.05 -13.69 -9.05
CA ILE A 73 -8.66 -12.94 -10.15
C ILE A 73 -9.08 -13.92 -11.24
N THR A 74 -10.26 -13.68 -11.82
CA THR A 74 -10.78 -14.46 -12.94
C THR A 74 -11.23 -13.51 -14.03
N GLY A 75 -11.07 -13.91 -15.29
CA GLY A 75 -11.57 -13.13 -16.42
C GLY A 75 -11.86 -14.01 -17.63
N GLY A 76 -12.83 -13.57 -18.43
CA GLY A 76 -13.15 -14.15 -19.73
C GLY A 76 -12.81 -13.18 -20.86
N ARG A 77 -12.69 -13.70 -22.08
CA ARG A 77 -12.55 -12.89 -23.29
C ARG A 77 -13.80 -12.03 -23.47
N ASN A 78 -13.62 -10.71 -23.39
CA ASN A 78 -14.67 -9.77 -23.78
C ASN A 78 -14.71 -9.70 -25.31
N GLU A 79 -15.63 -10.44 -25.92
CA GLU A 79 -16.04 -10.18 -27.29
C GLU A 79 -16.94 -8.93 -27.28
N SER A 80 -16.32 -7.74 -27.25
CA SER A 80 -17.02 -6.53 -27.66
C SER A 80 -17.28 -6.65 -29.16
N ASN A 81 -18.42 -7.23 -29.51
CA ASN A 81 -18.89 -7.31 -30.88
C ASN A 81 -19.02 -5.88 -31.43
N LYS A 82 -18.46 -5.67 -32.62
CA LYS A 82 -18.47 -4.40 -33.38
C LYS A 82 -19.88 -3.88 -33.63
#